data_AF-A0A1Y3RRB7-F1
#
_entry.id   AF-A0A1Y3RRB7-F1
#
_cell.length_a   1.000
_cell.length_b   1.000
_cell.length_c   1.000
_cell.angle_alpha   90.00
_cell.angle_beta   90.00
_cell.angle_gamma   90.00
#
_symmetry.space_group_name_H-M   'P 1'
#
loop_
_entity.id
_entity.type
_entity.pdbx_description
1 polymer ?
#
loop_
_entity_poly.entity_id
_entity_poly.type
_entity_poly.pdbx_seq_one_letter_code
_entity_poly.pdbx_strand_id
1 'polypeptide(L)'
;MVERGSADMKKKRRSKRRRRSASGVVLLIVLFLVIGIGVVLVRMLLSPKEGSAAASPTETELPFPQVTTSLQTPSAVVTGRPEKEDPESILYQYLYEQVDGQQQVVNFTAEDMSMEQIGQVLEQLQRQPEFFWLKGYELAGSGTEYQVKFDWKYTDLITRREQVEQAAAQALAAIPEGAGDYETALSLHDWLCDHIVYQSSSDGSDQDLYGALVNGRCVCSGYSQAYVYLLRRAGIQAETVRGTADNGTGAQSHAWTKVVLDGEVYYTDVTWDDQETHPDGHTYSWFAVTSERMASTHFAEPERGAEMTPSSAVACNYHYRNGWVLEQFNTEELVRIFSSQTGGSLTVLAADEAVYAQLMELVQDGAAMTAVLEQAGYPVSQYTYFHSEGSLCLDLFPEA
;
A
#
# COMPACT_ATOMS: atom_id res chain seq x y z
N MET A 1 -71.11 -41.59 50.50
CA MET A 1 -70.15 -42.02 49.46
C MET A 1 -70.35 -41.10 48.27
N VAL A 2 -69.53 -40.05 48.14
CA VAL A 2 -68.33 -39.99 47.24
C VAL A 2 -68.81 -39.93 45.77
N GLU A 3 -68.54 -38.94 44.93
CA GLU A 3 -67.69 -37.74 44.98
C GLU A 3 -68.19 -36.76 43.89
N ARG A 4 -68.02 -35.45 44.11
CA ARG A 4 -68.34 -34.37 43.16
C ARG A 4 -67.11 -34.05 42.29
N GLY A 5 -67.33 -33.76 41.01
CA GLY A 5 -66.35 -33.09 40.16
C GLY A 5 -66.98 -32.58 38.87
N SER A 6 -67.51 -31.35 38.91
CA SER A 6 -68.10 -30.64 37.77
C SER A 6 -67.15 -29.60 37.22
N ALA A 7 -66.92 -29.67 35.91
CA ALA A 7 -66.81 -28.61 34.91
C ALA A 7 -65.92 -27.37 35.14
N ASP A 8 -65.03 -27.09 34.18
CA ASP A 8 -65.20 -25.94 33.26
C ASP A 8 -64.36 -26.07 31.97
N MET A 9 -64.97 -26.53 30.87
CA MET A 9 -65.29 -25.82 29.61
C MET A 9 -64.20 -24.97 28.89
N LYS A 10 -63.82 -25.51 27.70
CA LYS A 10 -63.87 -24.92 26.33
C LYS A 10 -63.02 -23.65 26.05
N LYS A 11 -62.33 -23.47 24.91
CA LYS A 11 -62.66 -23.89 23.52
C LYS A 11 -61.44 -23.64 22.57
N LYS A 12 -61.06 -24.68 21.83
CA LYS A 12 -60.74 -24.76 20.39
C LYS A 12 -60.21 -23.53 19.58
N ARG A 13 -59.05 -23.78 18.94
CA ARG A 13 -58.78 -23.97 17.48
C ARG A 13 -57.93 -22.94 16.72
N ARG A 14 -56.94 -23.52 16.02
CA ARG A 14 -56.08 -23.07 14.91
C ARG A 14 -56.76 -22.25 13.79
N SER A 15 -55.99 -21.33 13.20
CA SER A 15 -56.15 -20.77 11.83
C SER A 15 -54.79 -20.22 11.36
N LYS A 16 -54.13 -20.71 10.31
CA LYS A 16 -54.31 -20.59 8.83
C LYS A 16 -53.72 -19.30 8.20
N ARG A 17 -52.80 -19.56 7.27
CA ARG A 17 -52.01 -18.70 6.36
C ARG A 17 -52.89 -17.81 5.45
N ARG A 18 -52.50 -16.55 5.19
CA ARG A 18 -52.83 -15.82 3.94
C ARG A 18 -51.91 -14.62 3.67
N ARG A 19 -51.63 -14.40 2.37
CA ARG A 19 -50.77 -13.38 1.75
C ARG A 19 -51.61 -12.18 1.28
N ARG A 20 -50.98 -10.99 1.30
CA ARG A 20 -51.15 -9.74 0.50
C ARG A 20 -52.41 -8.87 0.66
N SER A 21 -52.20 -7.60 0.99
CA SER A 21 -52.70 -6.42 0.26
C SER A 21 -52.01 -5.14 0.79
N ALA A 22 -51.65 -4.24 -0.12
CA ALA A 22 -50.96 -2.98 0.11
C ALA A 22 -51.89 -1.84 0.56
N SER A 23 -51.36 -0.84 1.26
CA SER A 23 -51.48 0.61 0.93
C SER A 23 -50.90 1.49 2.05
N GLY A 24 -49.92 2.33 1.67
CA GLY A 24 -49.81 3.72 2.13
C GLY A 24 -49.12 4.01 3.48
N VAL A 25 -47.81 4.30 3.44
CA VAL A 25 -47.23 5.54 4.02
C VAL A 25 -46.05 5.95 3.13
N VAL A 26 -46.11 7.18 2.62
CA VAL A 26 -45.13 7.83 1.74
C VAL A 26 -44.51 8.99 2.53
N LEU A 27 -43.17 9.03 2.49
CA LEU A 27 -42.27 10.19 2.50
C LEU A 27 -42.12 11.06 3.76
N LEU A 28 -40.93 10.97 4.36
CA LEU A 28 -40.20 12.11 4.94
C LEU A 28 -38.71 11.77 5.08
N ILE A 29 -37.99 11.70 3.95
CA ILE A 29 -36.51 11.76 3.92
C ILE A 29 -36.11 12.57 2.68
N VAL A 30 -36.08 13.90 2.82
CA VAL A 30 -35.31 14.80 1.95
C VAL A 30 -34.92 16.00 2.82
N LEU A 31 -33.69 16.04 3.33
CA LEU A 31 -32.92 17.30 3.44
C LEU A 31 -31.44 17.13 3.86
N PHE A 32 -30.66 16.18 3.34
CA PHE A 32 -29.18 16.23 3.49
C PHE A 32 -28.41 15.64 2.29
N LEU A 33 -28.98 15.75 1.08
CA LEU A 33 -28.37 15.15 -0.13
C LEU A 33 -28.13 16.14 -1.27
N VAL A 34 -28.14 17.46 -1.00
CA VAL A 34 -27.99 18.48 -2.06
C VAL A 34 -26.72 19.32 -1.93
N ILE A 35 -25.98 19.27 -0.81
CA ILE A 35 -24.72 20.03 -0.68
C ILE A 35 -23.49 19.16 -1.03
N GLY A 36 -23.50 17.86 -0.66
CA GLY A 36 -22.42 16.92 -1.02
C GLY A 36 -22.32 16.60 -2.51
N ILE A 37 -23.43 16.64 -3.26
CA ILE A 37 -23.41 16.42 -4.71
C ILE A 37 -22.77 17.61 -5.46
N GLY A 38 -22.90 18.83 -4.92
CA GLY A 38 -22.32 20.03 -5.52
C GLY A 38 -20.80 20.03 -5.53
N VAL A 39 -20.17 19.60 -4.42
CA VAL A 39 -18.70 19.52 -4.30
C VAL A 39 -18.14 18.36 -5.14
N VAL A 40 -18.84 17.21 -5.18
CA VAL A 40 -18.47 16.05 -6.01
C VAL A 40 -18.54 16.39 -7.51
N LEU A 41 -19.56 17.15 -7.96
CA LEU A 41 -19.67 17.55 -9.37
C LEU A 41 -18.66 18.61 -9.79
N VAL A 42 -18.26 19.53 -8.90
CA VAL A 42 -17.24 20.55 -9.20
C VAL A 42 -15.84 19.93 -9.28
N ARG A 43 -15.51 18.91 -8.47
CA ARG A 43 -14.23 18.17 -8.62
C ARG A 43 -14.20 17.20 -9.79
N MET A 44 -15.31 16.56 -10.17
CA MET A 44 -15.39 15.81 -11.45
C MET A 44 -15.12 16.68 -12.67
N LEU A 45 -15.38 18.00 -12.59
CA LEU A 45 -15.12 18.95 -13.67
C LEU A 45 -13.70 19.58 -13.62
N LEU A 46 -12.94 19.41 -12.53
CA LEU A 46 -11.65 20.07 -12.32
C LEU A 46 -10.44 19.13 -12.20
N SER A 47 -10.64 17.81 -12.05
CA SER A 47 -9.54 16.84 -12.09
C SER A 47 -9.93 15.57 -12.87
N PRO A 48 -9.57 15.46 -14.16
CA PRO A 48 -9.69 14.19 -14.86
C PRO A 48 -8.47 13.32 -14.52
N LYS A 49 -8.62 12.30 -13.64
CA LYS A 49 -7.89 11.02 -13.78
C LYS A 49 -8.55 10.25 -14.95
N GLU A 50 -8.56 10.83 -16.15
CA GLU A 50 -8.97 10.14 -17.38
C GLU A 50 -7.74 9.54 -18.05
N GLY A 51 -7.79 8.22 -18.28
CA GLY A 51 -6.75 7.50 -19.01
C GLY A 51 -6.58 8.09 -20.41
N SER A 52 -5.38 8.61 -20.65
CA SER A 52 -4.97 9.12 -21.96
C SER A 52 -4.94 7.97 -22.97
N ALA A 53 -5.96 7.92 -23.84
CA ALA A 53 -5.81 7.32 -25.15
C ALA A 53 -4.95 8.27 -25.99
N ALA A 54 -3.64 8.01 -26.04
CA ALA A 54 -2.71 8.80 -26.83
C ALA A 54 -3.04 8.65 -28.33
N ALA A 55 -3.51 9.74 -28.94
CA ALA A 55 -3.48 9.92 -30.37
C ALA A 55 -2.02 10.15 -30.82
N SER A 56 -1.57 9.42 -31.84
CA SER A 56 -0.22 9.53 -32.41
C SER A 56 0.12 10.95 -32.86
N PRO A 57 1.26 11.52 -32.44
CA PRO A 57 1.92 12.59 -33.15
C PRO A 57 3.07 12.06 -33.99
N THR A 58 3.16 12.62 -35.19
CA THR A 58 4.15 12.40 -36.24
C THR A 58 5.59 12.49 -35.74
N GLU A 59 6.42 11.55 -36.22
CA GLU A 59 7.86 11.46 -36.02
C GLU A 59 8.58 12.80 -36.21
N THR A 60 9.34 13.20 -35.19
CA THR A 60 10.56 13.97 -35.39
C THR A 60 11.59 13.40 -34.42
N GLU A 61 12.38 12.43 -34.92
CA GLU A 61 13.50 11.84 -34.19
C GLU A 61 14.52 12.92 -33.82
N LEU A 62 14.70 13.11 -32.51
CA LEU A 62 15.95 13.63 -31.96
C LEU A 62 16.73 12.44 -31.37
N PRO A 63 18.06 12.38 -31.55
CA PRO A 63 18.83 11.20 -31.17
C PRO A 63 18.97 11.15 -29.64
N PHE A 64 18.33 10.16 -29.02
CA PHE A 64 18.51 9.87 -27.60
C PHE A 64 19.73 8.95 -27.39
N PRO A 65 20.55 9.22 -26.35
CA PRO A 65 21.65 8.35 -25.99
C PRO A 65 21.12 6.97 -25.54
N GLN A 66 21.65 5.90 -26.12
CA GLN A 66 21.36 4.54 -25.68
C GLN A 66 21.94 4.33 -24.28
N VAL A 67 21.09 4.42 -23.27
CA VAL A 67 21.42 4.00 -21.90
C VAL A 67 21.16 2.49 -21.83
N THR A 68 22.15 1.71 -22.29
CA THR A 68 22.22 0.27 -21.99
C THR A 68 22.84 0.10 -20.61
N THR A 69 22.05 0.30 -19.56
CA THR A 69 22.48 -0.05 -18.20
C THR A 69 21.90 -1.43 -17.89
N SER A 70 22.76 -2.44 -17.74
CA SER A 70 22.34 -3.73 -17.16
C SER A 70 21.74 -3.46 -15.78
N LEU A 71 20.73 -4.24 -15.36
CA LEU A 71 20.25 -4.18 -13.99
C LEU A 71 21.42 -4.53 -13.07
N GLN A 72 21.97 -3.53 -12.36
CA GLN A 72 22.97 -3.80 -11.34
C GLN A 72 22.26 -4.50 -10.18
N THR A 73 22.85 -5.57 -9.68
CA THR A 73 22.33 -6.27 -8.49
C THR A 73 22.18 -5.27 -7.35
N PRO A 74 21.11 -5.36 -6.52
CA PRO A 74 21.05 -4.62 -5.27
C PRO A 74 22.30 -4.95 -4.46
N SER A 75 23.20 -3.97 -4.31
CA SER A 75 24.46 -4.18 -3.61
C SER A 75 24.15 -4.24 -2.11
N ALA A 76 24.24 -5.43 -1.52
CA ALA A 76 24.37 -5.55 -0.08
C ALA A 76 25.69 -4.88 0.31
N VAL A 77 25.64 -3.69 0.90
CA VAL A 77 26.81 -3.05 1.49
C VAL A 77 27.18 -3.84 2.75
N VAL A 78 27.98 -4.90 2.57
CA VAL A 78 28.61 -5.62 3.66
C VAL A 78 29.93 -4.91 3.99
N THR A 79 29.93 -4.11 5.05
CA THR A 79 31.18 -3.68 5.69
C THR A 79 31.79 -4.87 6.43
N GLY A 80 32.58 -5.67 5.72
CA GLY A 80 33.27 -6.83 6.27
C GLY A 80 34.10 -7.54 5.20
N ARG A 81 35.25 -8.07 5.61
CA ARG A 81 36.16 -8.93 4.82
C ARG A 81 35.38 -9.88 3.89
N PRO A 82 35.80 -10.13 2.63
CA PRO A 82 35.03 -10.97 1.71
C PRO A 82 34.93 -12.37 2.30
N GLU A 83 33.75 -12.69 2.84
CA GLU A 83 33.34 -14.06 3.10
C GLU A 83 33.32 -14.77 1.74
N LYS A 84 33.78 -16.01 1.72
CA LYS A 84 33.67 -16.84 0.54
C LYS A 84 32.18 -16.92 0.20
N GLU A 85 31.76 -16.34 -0.92
CA GLU A 85 30.36 -16.34 -1.35
C GLU A 85 29.82 -17.78 -1.27
N ASP A 86 28.69 -17.93 -0.57
CA ASP A 86 28.08 -19.23 -0.39
C ASP A 86 27.51 -19.75 -1.74
N PRO A 87 27.37 -21.07 -1.91
CA PRO A 87 26.90 -21.64 -3.17
C PRO A 87 25.53 -21.11 -3.64
N GLU A 88 24.63 -20.75 -2.73
CA GLU A 88 23.30 -20.23 -3.05
C GLU A 88 23.40 -18.82 -3.65
N SER A 89 24.23 -17.95 -3.05
CA SER A 89 24.51 -16.61 -3.58
C SER A 89 25.15 -16.64 -4.97
N ILE A 90 26.10 -17.55 -5.20
CA ILE A 90 26.72 -17.72 -6.52
C ILE A 90 25.69 -18.17 -7.56
N LEU A 91 24.85 -19.15 -7.21
CA LEU A 91 23.79 -19.62 -8.11
C LEU A 91 22.76 -18.53 -8.37
N TYR A 92 22.35 -17.79 -7.33
CA TYR A 92 21.43 -16.66 -7.44
C TYR A 92 21.95 -15.63 -8.44
N GLN A 93 23.19 -15.17 -8.28
CA GLN A 93 23.80 -14.18 -9.19
C GLN A 93 23.86 -14.70 -10.63
N TYR A 94 24.26 -15.95 -10.84
CA TYR A 94 24.28 -16.55 -12.16
C TYR A 94 22.88 -16.57 -12.79
N LEU A 95 21.87 -17.09 -12.08
CA LEU A 95 20.50 -17.17 -12.59
C LEU A 95 19.88 -15.78 -12.81
N TYR A 96 20.22 -14.80 -11.97
CA TYR A 96 19.84 -13.40 -12.14
C TYR A 96 20.31 -12.86 -13.49
N GLU A 97 21.60 -13.02 -13.81
CA GLU A 97 22.16 -12.58 -15.08
C GLU A 97 21.51 -13.30 -16.28
N GLN A 98 21.19 -14.58 -16.13
CA GLN A 98 20.50 -15.33 -17.20
C GLN A 98 19.07 -14.82 -17.41
N VAL A 99 18.31 -14.55 -16.34
CA VAL A 99 16.94 -14.02 -16.43
C VAL A 99 16.93 -12.58 -16.96
N ASP A 100 17.85 -11.73 -16.50
CA ASP A 100 18.01 -10.37 -17.03
C ASP A 100 18.38 -10.40 -18.53
N GLY A 101 19.26 -11.32 -18.91
CA GLY A 101 19.62 -11.65 -20.29
C GLY A 101 18.53 -12.41 -21.07
N GLN A 102 17.32 -12.52 -20.52
CA GLN A 102 16.14 -13.08 -21.16
C GLN A 102 16.31 -14.55 -21.61
N GLN A 103 17.12 -15.32 -20.90
CA GLN A 103 17.26 -16.75 -21.14
C GLN A 103 16.11 -17.51 -20.47
N GLN A 104 15.24 -18.13 -21.27
CA GLN A 104 14.13 -18.94 -20.76
C GLN A 104 14.58 -20.34 -20.33
N VAL A 105 15.65 -20.88 -20.90
CA VAL A 105 16.15 -22.22 -20.55
C VAL A 105 17.61 -22.09 -20.17
N VAL A 106 17.91 -22.44 -18.92
CA VAL A 106 19.25 -22.31 -18.34
C VAL A 106 19.69 -23.66 -17.82
N ASN A 107 20.87 -24.10 -18.26
CA ASN A 107 21.54 -25.27 -17.72
C ASN A 107 22.62 -24.82 -16.74
N PHE A 108 22.76 -25.52 -15.62
CA PHE A 108 23.77 -25.23 -14.61
C PHE A 108 24.15 -26.49 -13.83
N THR A 109 25.29 -26.41 -13.15
CA THR A 109 25.76 -27.46 -12.26
C THR A 109 25.76 -26.98 -10.82
N ALA A 110 25.30 -27.81 -9.90
CA ALA A 110 25.37 -27.55 -8.46
C ALA A 110 25.82 -28.82 -7.73
N GLU A 111 27.03 -28.80 -7.16
CA GLU A 111 27.64 -29.99 -6.55
C GLU A 111 27.27 -30.17 -5.07
N ASP A 112 27.12 -29.07 -4.34
CA ASP A 112 26.89 -29.05 -2.89
C ASP A 112 25.53 -28.42 -2.51
N MET A 113 24.51 -28.58 -3.36
CA MET A 113 23.18 -28.02 -3.14
C MET A 113 22.08 -29.07 -3.27
N SER A 114 21.14 -29.04 -2.33
CA SER A 114 19.91 -29.82 -2.44
C SER A 114 18.91 -29.18 -3.42
N MET A 115 17.97 -29.98 -3.94
CA MET A 115 16.84 -29.48 -4.75
C MET A 115 16.03 -28.40 -4.02
N GLU A 116 15.96 -28.49 -2.68
CA GLU A 116 15.27 -27.51 -1.84
C GLU A 116 16.00 -26.16 -1.84
N GLN A 117 17.33 -26.16 -1.66
CA GLN A 117 18.15 -24.93 -1.73
C GLN A 117 18.09 -24.28 -3.11
N ILE A 118 18.15 -25.09 -4.18
CA ILE A 118 17.98 -24.58 -5.56
C ILE A 118 16.57 -23.98 -5.71
N GLY A 119 15.54 -24.63 -5.17
CA GLY A 119 14.18 -24.11 -5.13
C GLY A 119 14.09 -22.75 -4.44
N GLN A 120 14.72 -22.61 -3.27
CA GLN A 120 14.76 -21.35 -2.53
C GLN A 120 15.42 -20.21 -3.34
N VAL A 121 16.52 -20.48 -4.04
CA VAL A 121 17.16 -19.50 -4.93
C VAL A 121 16.22 -19.08 -6.06
N LEU A 122 15.52 -20.03 -6.69
CA LEU A 122 14.57 -19.74 -7.77
C LEU A 122 13.34 -18.97 -7.27
N GLU A 123 12.84 -19.26 -6.08
CA GLU A 123 11.77 -18.51 -5.44
C GLU A 123 12.21 -17.07 -5.10
N GLN A 124 13.43 -16.88 -4.59
CA GLN A 124 13.99 -15.55 -4.35
C GLN A 124 14.07 -14.74 -5.65
N LEU A 125 14.47 -15.38 -6.75
CA LEU A 125 14.54 -14.76 -8.06
C LEU A 125 13.15 -14.35 -8.58
N GLN A 126 12.16 -15.22 -8.44
CA GLN A 126 10.77 -14.95 -8.83
C GLN A 126 10.13 -13.79 -8.06
N ARG A 127 10.58 -13.52 -6.83
CA ARG A 127 10.06 -12.44 -5.99
C ARG A 127 10.63 -11.06 -6.32
N GLN A 128 11.64 -10.98 -7.20
CA GLN A 128 12.27 -9.71 -7.55
C GLN A 128 11.34 -8.87 -8.42
N PRO A 129 10.97 -7.63 -8.00
CA PRO A 129 10.12 -6.75 -8.79
C PRO A 129 10.68 -6.51 -10.19
N GLU A 130 12.00 -6.34 -10.33
CA GLU A 130 12.63 -6.13 -11.63
C GLU A 130 12.33 -7.22 -12.66
N PHE A 131 11.97 -8.44 -12.23
CA PHE A 131 11.54 -9.54 -13.07
C PHE A 131 10.01 -9.70 -13.06
N PHE A 132 9.27 -8.60 -13.15
CA PHE A 132 7.79 -8.57 -13.17
C PHE A 132 7.13 -9.47 -14.24
N TRP A 133 7.90 -9.90 -15.24
CA TRP A 133 7.45 -10.85 -16.26
C TRP A 133 7.61 -12.32 -15.86
N LEU A 134 8.35 -12.64 -14.79
CA LEU A 134 8.67 -14.00 -14.40
C LEU A 134 7.48 -14.64 -13.65
N LYS A 135 6.74 -15.49 -14.36
CA LYS A 135 5.50 -16.10 -13.86
C LYS A 135 5.75 -17.38 -13.06
N GLY A 136 6.79 -18.13 -13.42
CA GLY A 136 7.06 -19.45 -12.83
C GLY A 136 8.28 -20.09 -13.46
N TYR A 137 8.56 -21.32 -13.03
CA TYR A 137 9.65 -22.12 -13.56
C TYR A 137 9.36 -23.62 -13.44
N GLU A 138 10.00 -24.39 -14.30
CA GLU A 138 10.07 -25.85 -14.27
C GLU A 138 11.53 -26.24 -14.02
N LEU A 139 11.83 -26.86 -12.87
CA LEU A 139 13.16 -27.36 -12.55
C LEU A 139 13.22 -28.87 -12.82
N ALA A 140 14.23 -29.30 -13.57
CA ALA A 140 14.55 -30.69 -13.81
C ALA A 140 16.05 -30.92 -13.60
N GLY A 141 16.45 -32.08 -13.13
CA GLY A 141 17.86 -32.41 -12.96
C GLY A 141 18.08 -33.70 -12.21
N SER A 142 19.32 -34.19 -12.25
CA SER A 142 19.75 -35.38 -11.52
C SER A 142 21.25 -35.33 -11.24
N GLY A 143 21.68 -35.79 -10.07
CA GLY A 143 23.07 -35.69 -9.67
C GLY A 143 23.43 -34.22 -9.44
N THR A 144 24.41 -33.71 -10.18
CA THR A 144 24.88 -32.32 -10.09
C THR A 144 24.47 -31.45 -11.26
N GLU A 145 23.73 -31.99 -12.23
CA GLU A 145 23.30 -31.29 -13.46
C GLU A 145 21.82 -30.95 -13.40
N TYR A 146 21.51 -29.66 -13.64
CA TYR A 146 20.17 -29.11 -13.57
C TYR A 146 19.84 -28.26 -14.79
N GLN A 147 18.56 -28.23 -15.13
CA GLN A 147 17.96 -27.34 -16.09
C GLN A 147 16.75 -26.67 -15.46
N VAL A 148 16.71 -25.34 -15.54
CA VAL A 148 15.52 -24.57 -15.23
C VAL A 148 14.94 -23.97 -16.51
N LYS A 149 13.63 -24.12 -16.69
CA LYS A 149 12.86 -23.46 -17.74
C LYS A 149 11.94 -22.44 -17.10
N PHE A 150 12.16 -21.16 -17.38
CA PHE A 150 11.35 -20.05 -16.88
C PHE A 150 10.13 -19.79 -17.77
N ASP A 151 8.98 -19.57 -17.13
CA ASP A 151 7.74 -19.18 -17.77
C ASP A 151 7.55 -17.66 -17.71
N TRP A 152 7.40 -17.03 -18.88
CA TRP A 152 7.13 -15.60 -18.96
C TRP A 152 5.62 -15.33 -18.98
N LYS A 153 5.21 -14.27 -18.27
CA LYS A 153 3.87 -13.72 -18.30
C LYS A 153 3.55 -13.03 -19.62
N TYR A 154 4.54 -12.33 -20.18
CA TYR A 154 4.39 -11.46 -21.35
C TYR A 154 5.17 -11.99 -22.55
N THR A 155 4.58 -11.87 -23.73
CA THR A 155 5.22 -12.22 -25.01
C THR A 155 5.98 -11.05 -25.64
N ASP A 156 5.64 -9.82 -25.25
CA ASP A 156 6.18 -8.52 -25.69
C ASP A 156 7.15 -7.92 -24.66
N LEU A 157 8.02 -8.77 -24.07
CA LEU A 157 8.85 -8.41 -22.93
C LEU A 157 9.75 -7.18 -23.15
N ILE A 158 10.40 -7.08 -24.31
CA ILE A 158 11.33 -5.98 -24.62
C ILE A 158 10.61 -4.64 -24.52
N THR A 159 9.47 -4.51 -25.19
CA THR A 159 8.66 -3.29 -25.16
C THR A 159 8.16 -2.95 -23.76
N ARG A 160 7.72 -3.96 -22.99
CA ARG A 160 7.23 -3.72 -21.62
C ARG A 160 8.33 -3.27 -20.68
N ARG A 161 9.53 -3.83 -20.80
CA ARG A 161 10.70 -3.38 -20.03
C ARG A 161 11.01 -1.92 -20.33
N GLU A 162 11.04 -1.54 -21.61
CA GLU A 162 11.25 -0.14 -22.01
C GLU A 162 10.19 0.81 -21.44
N GLN A 163 8.92 0.41 -21.44
CA GLN A 163 7.83 1.20 -20.87
C GLN A 163 7.96 1.37 -19.34
N VAL A 164 8.34 0.29 -18.64
CA VAL A 164 8.62 0.34 -17.19
C VAL A 164 9.78 1.27 -16.90
N GLU A 165 10.87 1.17 -17.66
CA GLU A 165 12.04 2.04 -17.49
C GLU A 165 11.68 3.52 -17.73
N GLN A 166 10.85 3.81 -18.73
CA GLN A 166 10.37 5.18 -18.99
C GLN A 166 9.49 5.72 -17.86
N ALA A 167 8.54 4.91 -17.37
CA ALA A 167 7.68 5.30 -16.24
C ALA A 167 8.50 5.50 -14.96
N ALA A 168 9.46 4.60 -14.69
CA ALA A 168 10.37 4.72 -13.56
C ALA A 168 11.24 5.98 -13.64
N ALA A 169 11.74 6.33 -14.83
CA ALA A 169 12.49 7.56 -15.02
C ALA A 169 11.64 8.81 -14.73
N GLN A 170 10.33 8.79 -15.03
CA GLN A 170 9.42 9.90 -14.68
C GLN A 170 9.25 10.03 -13.17
N ALA A 171 9.03 8.92 -12.46
CA ALA A 171 8.93 8.92 -11.00
C ALA A 171 10.23 9.39 -10.33
N LEU A 172 11.38 8.87 -10.79
CA LEU A 172 12.69 9.26 -10.27
C LEU A 172 13.01 10.74 -10.54
N ALA A 173 12.51 11.32 -11.64
CA ALA A 173 12.68 12.73 -11.93
C ALA A 173 11.85 13.66 -11.02
N ALA A 174 10.86 13.13 -10.29
CA ALA A 174 10.10 13.88 -9.31
C ALA A 174 10.84 14.06 -7.97
N ILE A 175 11.90 13.27 -7.74
CA ILE A 175 12.71 13.36 -6.52
C ILE A 175 13.40 14.73 -6.44
N PRO A 176 13.27 15.46 -5.32
CA PRO A 176 13.97 16.73 -5.13
C PRO A 176 15.50 16.60 -5.26
N GLU A 177 16.14 17.60 -5.85
CA GLU A 177 17.60 17.62 -5.98
C GLU A 177 18.27 17.60 -4.60
N GLY A 178 19.19 16.65 -4.39
CA GLY A 178 19.90 16.49 -3.11
C GLY A 178 19.06 15.90 -1.98
N ALA A 179 17.92 15.27 -2.29
CA ALA A 179 17.11 14.53 -1.32
C ALA A 179 17.92 13.44 -0.59
N GLY A 180 17.68 13.29 0.71
CA GLY A 180 18.14 12.13 1.48
C GLY A 180 17.18 10.94 1.32
N ASP A 181 17.40 9.88 2.09
CA ASP A 181 16.58 8.67 2.02
C ASP A 181 15.11 8.97 2.31
N TYR A 182 14.83 9.74 3.36
CA TYR A 182 13.46 10.12 3.74
C TYR A 182 12.75 10.92 2.63
N GLU A 183 13.35 12.01 2.14
CA GLU A 183 12.72 12.86 1.13
C GLU A 183 12.54 12.10 -0.19
N THR A 184 13.47 11.21 -0.53
CA THR A 184 13.37 10.34 -1.71
C THR A 184 12.22 9.34 -1.58
N ALA A 185 12.14 8.65 -0.45
CA ALA A 185 11.08 7.68 -0.20
C ALA A 185 9.70 8.34 -0.19
N LEU A 186 9.56 9.49 0.48
CA LEU A 186 8.31 10.25 0.52
C LEU A 186 7.90 10.74 -0.88
N SER A 187 8.84 11.28 -1.66
CA SER A 187 8.55 11.74 -3.02
C SER A 187 8.06 10.61 -3.94
N LEU A 188 8.65 9.41 -3.82
CA LEU A 188 8.23 8.25 -4.60
C LEU A 188 6.91 7.66 -4.11
N HIS A 189 6.66 7.69 -2.80
CA HIS A 189 5.37 7.34 -2.21
C HIS A 189 4.26 8.21 -2.80
N ASP A 190 4.41 9.53 -2.71
CA ASP A 190 3.41 10.50 -3.18
C ASP A 190 3.19 10.36 -4.69
N TRP A 191 4.27 10.18 -5.46
CA TRP A 191 4.17 9.95 -6.90
C TRP A 191 3.29 8.72 -7.21
N LEU A 192 3.42 7.63 -6.46
CA LEU A 192 2.60 6.44 -6.68
C LEU A 192 1.13 6.68 -6.35
N CYS A 193 0.81 7.35 -5.24
CA CYS A 193 -0.56 7.72 -4.88
C CYS A 193 -1.21 8.63 -5.95
N ASP A 194 -0.44 9.57 -6.50
CA ASP A 194 -0.93 10.49 -7.51
C ASP A 194 -1.17 9.82 -8.87
N HIS A 195 -0.38 8.81 -9.24
CA HIS A 195 -0.37 8.25 -10.61
C HIS A 195 -1.07 6.90 -10.74
N ILE A 196 -1.37 6.22 -9.64
CA ILE A 196 -2.02 4.91 -9.63
C ILE A 196 -3.47 5.06 -9.17
N VAL A 197 -4.29 4.11 -9.62
CA VAL A 197 -5.68 3.90 -9.18
C VAL A 197 -5.79 2.46 -8.68
N TYR A 198 -6.31 2.29 -7.46
CA TYR A 198 -6.52 0.96 -6.92
C TYR A 198 -7.63 0.24 -7.69
N GLN A 199 -7.25 -0.76 -8.49
CA GLN A 199 -8.19 -1.47 -9.34
C GLN A 199 -7.79 -2.93 -9.52
N SER A 200 -8.74 -3.83 -9.22
CA SER A 200 -8.58 -5.25 -9.50
C SER A 200 -8.88 -5.59 -10.97
N SER A 201 -8.16 -6.57 -11.50
CA SER A 201 -8.33 -7.09 -12.85
C SER A 201 -8.61 -8.59 -12.84
N SER A 202 -9.37 -9.08 -13.81
CA SER A 202 -9.60 -10.54 -13.95
C SER A 202 -8.48 -11.27 -14.69
N ASP A 203 -7.61 -10.54 -15.39
CA ASP A 203 -6.51 -11.10 -16.18
C ASP A 203 -5.16 -11.12 -15.44
N GLY A 204 -5.13 -10.61 -14.20
CA GLY A 204 -3.96 -10.58 -13.34
C GLY A 204 -2.93 -9.52 -13.75
N SER A 205 -3.27 -8.58 -14.63
CA SER A 205 -2.41 -7.46 -15.03
C SER A 205 -2.24 -6.41 -13.92
N ASP A 206 -3.02 -6.50 -12.86
CA ASP A 206 -3.07 -5.63 -11.68
C ASP A 206 -2.14 -6.05 -10.53
N GLN A 207 -1.40 -7.15 -10.67
CA GLN A 207 -0.66 -7.78 -9.56
C GLN A 207 0.86 -7.53 -9.58
N ASP A 208 1.37 -6.77 -10.56
CA ASP A 208 2.80 -6.50 -10.75
C ASP A 208 3.09 -5.02 -10.98
N LEU A 209 4.38 -4.67 -11.02
CA LEU A 209 4.80 -3.28 -11.23
C LEU A 209 4.46 -2.73 -12.61
N TYR A 210 4.24 -3.58 -13.62
CA TYR A 210 3.85 -3.09 -14.95
C TYR A 210 2.42 -2.53 -14.89
N GLY A 211 1.51 -3.25 -14.22
CA GLY A 211 0.17 -2.75 -13.90
C GLY A 211 0.21 -1.40 -13.18
N ALA A 212 1.09 -1.30 -12.18
CA ALA A 212 1.28 -0.07 -11.40
C ALA A 212 1.84 1.09 -12.26
N LEU A 213 3.08 0.96 -12.76
CA LEU A 213 3.82 2.07 -13.36
C LEU A 213 3.37 2.42 -14.78
N VAL A 214 2.94 1.44 -15.57
CA VAL A 214 2.62 1.65 -16.99
C VAL A 214 1.12 1.76 -17.22
N ASN A 215 0.32 0.86 -16.63
CA ASN A 215 -1.13 0.94 -16.78
C ASN A 215 -1.79 1.94 -15.80
N GLY A 216 -1.07 2.39 -14.77
CA GLY A 216 -1.58 3.29 -13.73
C GLY A 216 -2.66 2.65 -12.85
N ARG A 217 -2.76 1.31 -12.83
CA ARG A 217 -3.86 0.56 -12.21
C ARG A 217 -3.39 -0.78 -11.68
N CYS A 218 -3.44 -0.96 -10.36
CA CYS A 218 -3.07 -2.22 -9.74
C CYS A 218 -3.75 -2.43 -8.37
N VAL A 219 -3.51 -3.58 -7.76
CA VAL A 219 -3.79 -3.85 -6.34
C VAL A 219 -2.50 -3.78 -5.51
N CYS A 220 -2.59 -4.10 -4.21
CA CYS A 220 -1.49 -3.99 -3.24
C CYS A 220 -0.15 -4.59 -3.70
N SER A 221 -0.20 -5.74 -4.38
CA SER A 221 0.98 -6.40 -4.93
C SER A 221 1.72 -5.55 -5.97
N GLY A 222 0.99 -4.79 -6.80
CA GLY A 222 1.56 -3.88 -7.78
C GLY A 222 2.17 -2.63 -7.12
N TYR A 223 1.46 -2.02 -6.15
CA TYR A 223 1.96 -0.88 -5.37
C TYR A 223 3.28 -1.21 -4.67
N SER A 224 3.31 -2.28 -3.88
CA SER A 224 4.52 -2.68 -3.14
C SER A 224 5.69 -2.97 -4.07
N GLN A 225 5.46 -3.68 -5.18
CA GLN A 225 6.52 -3.99 -6.16
C GLN A 225 7.04 -2.72 -6.86
N ALA A 226 6.15 -1.81 -7.27
CA ALA A 226 6.53 -0.56 -7.89
C ALA A 226 7.35 0.31 -6.92
N TYR A 227 6.91 0.42 -5.66
CA TYR A 227 7.64 1.20 -4.66
C TYR A 227 9.02 0.62 -4.37
N VAL A 228 9.12 -0.70 -4.15
CA VAL A 228 10.42 -1.38 -3.97
C VAL A 228 11.34 -1.17 -5.18
N TYR A 229 10.80 -1.31 -6.39
CA TYR A 229 11.56 -1.12 -7.62
C TYR A 229 12.10 0.31 -7.73
N LEU A 230 11.27 1.32 -7.48
CA LEU A 230 11.68 2.73 -7.53
C LEU A 230 12.69 3.08 -6.44
N LEU A 231 12.48 2.62 -5.20
CA LEU A 231 13.40 2.82 -4.08
C LEU A 231 14.79 2.23 -4.39
N ARG A 232 14.84 0.99 -4.89
CA ARG A 232 16.10 0.34 -5.28
C ARG A 232 16.82 1.10 -6.40
N ARG A 233 16.07 1.63 -7.37
CA ARG A 233 16.61 2.47 -8.44
C ARG A 233 17.14 3.82 -7.96
N ALA A 234 16.61 4.32 -6.83
CA ALA A 234 17.14 5.47 -6.13
C ALA A 234 18.28 5.13 -5.15
N GLY A 235 18.70 3.86 -5.07
CA GLY A 235 19.79 3.40 -4.19
C GLY A 235 19.36 3.04 -2.77
N ILE A 236 18.05 3.00 -2.49
CA ILE A 236 17.48 2.68 -1.18
C ILE A 236 17.16 1.17 -1.11
N GLN A 237 17.61 0.52 -0.04
CA GLN A 237 17.32 -0.90 0.17
C GLN A 237 15.84 -1.07 0.53
N ALA A 238 15.14 -1.90 -0.24
CA ALA A 238 13.74 -2.18 -0.02
C ALA A 238 13.37 -3.61 -0.45
N GLU A 239 12.34 -4.17 0.17
CA GLU A 239 11.82 -5.50 -0.13
C GLU A 239 10.29 -5.53 0.01
N THR A 240 9.63 -6.35 -0.81
CA THR A 240 8.19 -6.61 -0.70
C THR A 240 7.93 -7.61 0.43
N VAL A 241 7.12 -7.20 1.40
CA VAL A 241 6.55 -8.10 2.40
C VAL A 241 5.19 -8.57 1.89
N ARG A 242 4.88 -9.85 2.09
CA ARG A 242 3.57 -10.44 1.74
C ARG A 242 2.99 -11.13 2.96
N GLY A 243 1.66 -11.14 3.04
CA GLY A 243 0.94 -11.85 4.09
C GLY A 243 -0.53 -11.50 4.07
N THR A 244 -1.07 -11.17 5.24
CA THR A 244 -2.45 -10.70 5.38
C THR A 244 -2.52 -9.36 6.10
N ALA A 245 -3.56 -8.59 5.86
CA ALA A 245 -3.85 -7.38 6.61
C ALA A 245 -5.34 -7.28 6.97
N ASP A 246 -5.64 -6.81 8.18
CA ASP A 246 -7.01 -6.65 8.70
C ASP A 246 -7.37 -5.15 8.78
N ASN A 247 -8.38 -4.76 8.00
CA ASN A 247 -8.90 -3.41 7.95
C ASN A 247 -10.16 -3.21 8.80
N GLY A 248 -10.42 -4.11 9.75
CA GLY A 248 -11.61 -4.10 10.62
C GLY A 248 -12.80 -4.90 10.07
N THR A 249 -12.78 -5.27 8.79
CA THR A 249 -13.81 -6.14 8.18
C THR A 249 -13.35 -7.59 8.00
N GLY A 250 -12.09 -7.88 8.36
CA GLY A 250 -11.46 -9.20 8.31
C GLY A 250 -10.16 -9.20 7.53
N ALA A 251 -9.29 -10.14 7.87
CA ALA A 251 -7.98 -10.31 7.25
C ALA A 251 -8.08 -10.75 5.77
N GLN A 252 -7.35 -10.06 4.90
CA GLN A 252 -7.24 -10.37 3.47
C GLN A 252 -5.77 -10.46 3.05
N SER A 253 -5.47 -11.19 1.97
CA SER A 253 -4.11 -11.24 1.45
C SER A 253 -3.66 -9.84 1.04
N HIS A 254 -2.45 -9.46 1.46
CA HIS A 254 -1.93 -8.11 1.30
C HIS A 254 -0.41 -8.11 1.06
N ALA A 255 0.09 -6.99 0.56
CA ALA A 255 1.51 -6.76 0.33
C ALA A 255 1.87 -5.30 0.61
N TRP A 256 2.99 -5.10 1.30
CA TRP A 256 3.53 -3.79 1.69
C TRP A 256 5.06 -3.81 1.54
N THR A 257 5.72 -2.73 1.95
CA THR A 257 7.16 -2.54 1.71
C THR A 257 7.91 -2.48 3.03
N LYS A 258 9.02 -3.22 3.11
CA LYS A 258 10.08 -3.02 4.09
C LYS A 258 11.15 -2.15 3.42
N VAL A 259 11.61 -1.12 4.10
CA VAL A 259 12.56 -0.13 3.54
C VAL A 259 13.60 0.24 4.59
N VAL A 260 14.85 0.47 4.17
CA VAL A 260 15.92 0.98 5.04
C VAL A 260 16.11 2.46 4.73
N LEU A 261 15.83 3.33 5.70
CA LEU A 261 15.97 4.78 5.56
C LEU A 261 16.95 5.29 6.62
N ASP A 262 17.98 6.02 6.20
CA ASP A 262 19.03 6.54 7.09
C ASP A 262 19.69 5.45 7.95
N GLY A 263 19.78 4.22 7.41
CA GLY A 263 20.37 3.05 8.06
C GLY A 263 19.46 2.26 9.00
N GLU A 264 18.21 2.69 9.20
CA GLU A 264 17.24 2.03 10.07
C GLU A 264 16.10 1.39 9.25
N VAL A 265 15.53 0.29 9.75
CA VAL A 265 14.44 -0.42 9.06
C VAL A 265 13.09 0.22 9.37
N TYR A 266 12.27 0.40 8.35
CA TYR A 266 10.90 0.89 8.42
C TYR A 266 9.97 0.05 7.55
N TYR A 267 8.67 0.23 7.73
CA TYR A 267 7.63 -0.35 6.89
C TYR A 267 6.74 0.73 6.29
N THR A 268 6.28 0.51 5.07
CA THR A 268 5.39 1.44 4.37
C THR A 268 4.35 0.69 3.59
N ASP A 269 3.09 1.11 3.71
CA ASP A 269 1.99 0.61 2.88
C ASP A 269 1.37 1.74 2.07
N VAL A 270 1.91 1.96 0.88
CA VAL A 270 1.42 2.93 -0.11
C VAL A 270 -0.04 2.65 -0.47
N THR A 271 -0.50 1.39 -0.41
CA THR A 271 -1.86 1.01 -0.80
C THR A 271 -2.88 1.53 0.21
N TRP A 272 -2.57 1.42 1.50
CA TRP A 272 -3.47 1.91 2.56
C TRP A 272 -3.31 3.41 2.80
N ASP A 273 -2.21 4.01 2.36
CA ASP A 273 -2.04 5.46 2.35
C ASP A 273 -2.72 6.12 1.13
N ASP A 274 -2.84 5.44 -0.03
CA ASP A 274 -3.64 5.90 -1.17
C ASP A 274 -5.15 5.82 -0.86
N GLN A 275 -5.75 6.97 -0.55
CA GLN A 275 -7.12 7.09 -0.08
C GLN A 275 -7.89 8.01 -1.01
N GLU A 276 -8.47 7.46 -2.08
CA GLU A 276 -9.21 8.24 -3.09
C GLU A 276 -10.33 9.13 -2.52
N THR A 277 -10.86 8.78 -1.34
CA THR A 277 -11.89 9.55 -0.64
C THR A 277 -11.34 10.63 0.28
N HIS A 278 -10.03 10.61 0.56
CA HIS A 278 -9.33 11.65 1.28
C HIS A 278 -9.23 12.93 0.42
N PRO A 279 -9.49 14.13 0.97
CA PRO A 279 -9.45 15.38 0.20
C PRO A 279 -8.13 15.68 -0.53
N ASP A 280 -7.00 15.20 0.01
CA ASP A 280 -5.67 15.34 -0.59
C ASP A 280 -5.26 14.15 -1.46
N GLY A 281 -6.11 13.11 -1.57
CA GLY A 281 -5.87 11.90 -2.37
C GLY A 281 -5.14 10.78 -1.62
N HIS A 282 -4.33 11.11 -0.62
CA HIS A 282 -3.61 10.15 0.20
C HIS A 282 -3.42 10.63 1.64
N THR A 283 -3.01 9.71 2.51
CA THR A 283 -2.58 9.95 3.89
C THR A 283 -1.13 9.51 4.09
N TYR A 284 -0.64 9.56 5.32
CA TYR A 284 0.70 9.08 5.69
C TYR A 284 0.64 8.17 6.92
N SER A 285 -0.51 7.52 7.13
CA SER A 285 -0.79 6.70 8.30
C SER A 285 0.15 5.52 8.42
N TRP A 286 0.62 5.01 7.29
CA TRP A 286 1.49 3.84 7.19
C TRP A 286 2.87 4.17 6.65
N PHE A 287 3.21 5.43 6.43
CA PHE A 287 4.53 5.84 5.94
C PHE A 287 5.63 5.69 7.00
N ALA A 288 6.65 4.90 6.68
CA ALA A 288 7.82 4.64 7.50
C ALA A 288 7.50 4.35 8.98
N VAL A 289 6.59 3.40 9.24
CA VAL A 289 6.21 2.97 10.59
C VAL A 289 7.14 1.88 11.14
N THR A 290 7.11 1.67 12.46
CA THR A 290 7.84 0.59 13.15
C THR A 290 7.27 -0.78 12.79
N SER A 291 8.00 -1.86 13.09
CA SER A 291 7.48 -3.23 12.91
C SER A 291 6.27 -3.50 13.80
N GLU A 292 6.30 -3.00 15.04
CA GLU A 292 5.19 -3.16 16.00
C GLU A 292 3.93 -2.45 15.50
N ARG A 293 4.08 -1.23 15.00
CA ARG A 293 2.97 -0.47 14.44
C ARG A 293 2.38 -1.16 13.22
N MET A 294 3.22 -1.60 12.29
CA MET A 294 2.79 -2.37 11.11
C MET A 294 2.06 -3.65 11.53
N ALA A 295 2.60 -4.39 12.51
CA ALA A 295 2.05 -5.65 13.01
C ALA A 295 0.71 -5.54 13.76
N SER A 296 0.22 -4.32 14.04
CA SER A 296 -1.12 -4.12 14.61
C SER A 296 -2.24 -4.53 13.65
N THR A 297 -1.99 -4.47 12.34
CA THR A 297 -2.97 -4.81 11.29
C THR A 297 -2.37 -5.71 10.20
N HIS A 298 -1.05 -5.74 10.02
CA HIS A 298 -0.36 -6.49 8.96
C HIS A 298 0.42 -7.69 9.51
N PHE A 299 0.12 -8.88 9.02
CA PHE A 299 0.69 -10.14 9.48
C PHE A 299 1.49 -10.79 8.34
N ALA A 300 2.82 -10.75 8.43
CA ALA A 300 3.70 -11.28 7.39
C ALA A 300 3.70 -12.82 7.33
N GLU A 301 3.81 -13.32 6.11
CA GLU A 301 4.00 -14.73 5.74
C GLU A 301 5.39 -14.83 5.09
N PRO A 302 6.47 -15.01 5.89
CA PRO A 302 7.86 -14.91 5.42
C PRO A 302 8.21 -15.95 4.35
N GLU A 303 7.49 -17.06 4.30
CA GLU A 303 7.59 -18.04 3.21
C GLU A 303 7.12 -17.49 1.86
N ARG A 304 6.44 -16.33 1.82
CA ARG A 304 5.92 -15.69 0.60
C ARG A 304 6.58 -14.35 0.26
N GLY A 305 7.34 -13.74 1.18
CA GLY A 305 7.91 -12.40 1.00
C GLY A 305 9.09 -12.16 1.94
N ALA A 306 9.45 -10.89 2.15
CA ALA A 306 10.49 -10.55 3.12
C ALA A 306 10.00 -10.77 4.57
N GLU A 307 10.93 -11.14 5.45
CA GLU A 307 10.68 -11.21 6.88
C GLU A 307 10.47 -9.82 7.49
N MET A 308 9.54 -9.72 8.44
CA MET A 308 9.40 -8.51 9.27
C MET A 308 10.46 -8.49 10.38
N THR A 309 11.61 -7.91 10.07
CA THR A 309 12.65 -7.62 11.06
C THR A 309 12.14 -6.63 12.10
N PRO A 310 12.35 -6.89 13.42
CA PRO A 310 11.98 -5.96 14.47
C PRO A 310 12.61 -4.57 14.24
N SER A 311 11.79 -3.53 14.37
CA SER A 311 12.22 -2.13 14.32
C SER A 311 11.45 -1.30 15.33
N SER A 312 12.17 -0.38 15.98
CA SER A 312 11.63 0.64 16.89
C SER A 312 11.96 2.07 16.42
N ALA A 313 12.53 2.21 15.22
CA ALA A 313 12.94 3.50 14.69
C ALA A 313 11.73 4.33 14.28
N VAL A 314 11.73 5.63 14.63
CA VAL A 314 10.62 6.55 14.34
C VAL A 314 11.07 7.83 13.62
N ALA A 315 12.38 8.07 13.48
CA ALA A 315 12.93 9.31 12.93
C ALA A 315 12.45 9.63 11.49
N CYS A 316 12.20 8.60 10.68
CA CYS A 316 11.67 8.72 9.33
C CYS A 316 10.15 8.56 9.24
N ASN A 317 9.44 8.27 10.35
CA ASN A 317 7.98 8.26 10.32
C ASN A 317 7.46 9.68 10.07
N TYR A 318 6.46 9.82 9.19
CA TYR A 318 5.95 11.11 8.76
C TYR A 318 5.49 12.00 9.93
N HIS A 319 4.70 11.46 10.86
CA HIS A 319 4.18 12.24 11.98
C HIS A 319 5.24 12.52 13.05
N TYR A 320 6.11 11.56 13.37
CA TYR A 320 7.20 11.78 14.33
C TYR A 320 8.19 12.83 13.83
N ARG A 321 8.58 12.79 12.56
CA ARG A 321 9.52 13.75 11.97
C ARG A 321 8.99 15.17 12.00
N ASN A 322 7.68 15.34 11.81
CA ASN A 322 7.02 16.64 11.85
C ASN A 322 6.57 17.08 13.27
N GLY A 323 6.69 16.21 14.28
CA GLY A 323 6.25 16.51 15.64
C GLY A 323 4.73 16.55 15.80
N TRP A 324 4.01 15.74 15.02
CA TRP A 324 2.54 15.65 14.97
C TRP A 324 2.00 14.40 15.66
N VAL A 325 2.72 13.92 16.68
CA VAL A 325 2.32 12.76 17.49
C VAL A 325 1.75 13.23 18.81
N LEU A 326 0.56 12.74 19.14
CA LEU A 326 -0.08 12.93 20.44
C LEU A 326 0.25 11.73 21.33
N GLU A 327 1.28 11.88 22.15
CA GLU A 327 1.76 10.84 23.09
C GLU A 327 0.77 10.58 24.24
N GLN A 328 0.09 11.64 24.68
CA GLN A 328 -0.94 11.60 25.71
C GLN A 328 -2.04 12.56 25.32
N PHE A 329 -3.29 12.20 25.61
CA PHE A 329 -4.40 13.08 25.31
C PHE A 329 -4.32 14.38 26.13
N ASN A 330 -4.05 15.48 25.44
CA ASN A 330 -3.94 16.82 26.00
C ASN A 330 -4.32 17.84 24.91
N THR A 331 -5.33 18.67 25.18
CA THR A 331 -5.80 19.69 24.23
C THR A 331 -4.77 20.79 24.00
N GLU A 332 -3.93 21.14 24.97
CA GLU A 332 -2.85 22.12 24.79
C GLU A 332 -1.80 21.60 23.79
N GLU A 333 -1.50 20.30 23.85
CA GLU A 333 -0.58 19.66 22.92
C GLU A 333 -1.19 19.54 21.53
N LEU A 334 -2.49 19.24 21.42
CA LEU A 334 -3.21 19.30 20.15
C LEU A 334 -3.18 20.70 19.53
N VAL A 335 -3.39 21.75 20.32
CA VAL A 335 -3.24 23.14 19.86
C VAL A 335 -1.83 23.37 19.32
N ARG A 336 -0.78 22.94 20.03
CA ARG A 336 0.61 23.06 19.56
C ARG A 336 0.84 22.32 18.24
N ILE A 337 0.35 21.09 18.12
CA ILE A 337 0.47 20.26 16.92
C ILE A 337 -0.20 20.96 15.73
N PHE A 338 -1.47 21.35 15.85
CA PHE A 338 -2.21 21.99 14.77
C PHE A 338 -1.66 23.37 14.41
N SER A 339 -1.21 24.16 15.40
CA SER A 339 -0.59 25.47 15.15
C SER A 339 0.71 25.38 14.35
N SER A 340 1.38 24.23 14.39
CA SER A 340 2.64 24.01 13.64
C SER A 340 2.42 23.61 12.19
N GLN A 341 1.19 23.25 11.83
CA GLN A 341 0.82 22.80 10.50
C GLN A 341 0.40 23.99 9.63
N THR A 342 0.53 23.82 8.32
CA THR A 342 0.09 24.78 7.33
C THR A 342 -0.56 24.04 6.19
N GLY A 343 -1.76 24.45 5.76
CA GLY A 343 -2.46 23.79 4.67
C GLY A 343 -3.97 23.81 4.83
N GLY A 344 -4.66 23.12 3.94
CA GLY A 344 -6.11 22.92 4.02
C GLY A 344 -6.52 21.74 4.91
N SER A 345 -5.56 20.91 5.31
CA SER A 345 -5.73 19.73 6.16
C SER A 345 -4.79 19.78 7.36
N LEU A 346 -5.22 19.18 8.47
CA LEU A 346 -4.46 19.06 9.70
C LEU A 346 -4.43 17.59 10.13
N THR A 347 -3.26 17.02 10.37
CA THR A 347 -3.09 15.61 10.72
C THR A 347 -2.52 15.43 12.12
N VAL A 348 -2.92 14.37 12.82
CA VAL A 348 -2.31 13.98 14.10
C VAL A 348 -2.32 12.46 14.25
N LEU A 349 -1.19 11.91 14.67
CA LEU A 349 -1.05 10.50 15.02
C LEU A 349 -1.18 10.33 16.53
N ALA A 350 -2.14 9.52 17.00
CA ALA A 350 -2.19 9.11 18.39
C ALA A 350 -1.17 8.00 18.67
N ALA A 351 -0.48 8.07 19.81
CA ALA A 351 0.53 7.07 20.17
C ALA A 351 -0.05 5.67 20.42
N ASP A 352 -1.30 5.58 20.87
CA ASP A 352 -2.00 4.32 21.11
C ASP A 352 -3.53 4.43 20.92
N GLU A 353 -4.22 3.29 21.00
CA GLU A 353 -5.68 3.21 20.87
C GLU A 353 -6.45 4.00 21.94
N ALA A 354 -5.90 4.16 23.15
CA ALA A 354 -6.57 4.86 24.24
C ALA A 354 -6.50 6.39 24.04
N VAL A 355 -5.37 6.90 23.57
CA VAL A 355 -5.23 8.31 23.16
C VAL A 355 -6.08 8.57 21.93
N TYR A 356 -6.10 7.65 20.96
CA TYR A 356 -6.94 7.78 19.78
C TYR A 356 -8.44 7.81 20.11
N ALA A 357 -8.91 6.96 21.03
CA ALA A 357 -10.31 6.97 21.47
C ALA A 357 -10.70 8.32 22.08
N GLN A 358 -9.86 8.89 22.96
CA GLN A 358 -10.10 10.22 23.53
C GLN A 358 -10.08 11.34 22.48
N LEU A 359 -9.18 11.23 21.49
CA LEU A 359 -9.15 12.14 20.36
C LEU A 359 -10.45 12.07 19.55
N MET A 360 -10.97 10.87 19.29
CA MET A 360 -12.24 10.69 18.59
C MET A 360 -13.44 11.19 19.41
N GLU A 361 -13.43 11.06 20.73
CA GLU A 361 -14.44 11.68 21.60
C GLU A 361 -14.44 13.21 21.46
N LEU A 362 -13.26 13.83 21.44
CA LEU A 362 -13.11 15.27 21.20
C LEU A 362 -13.63 15.68 19.83
N VAL A 363 -13.32 14.92 18.77
CA VAL A 363 -13.82 15.15 17.40
C VAL A 363 -15.35 15.02 17.33
N GLN A 364 -15.97 14.18 18.15
CA GLN A 364 -17.42 14.05 18.20
C GLN A 364 -18.08 15.19 19.00
N ASP A 365 -17.39 15.74 20.00
CA ASP A 365 -17.74 17.00 20.65
C ASP A 365 -17.29 18.20 19.79
N GLY A 366 -18.03 18.45 18.71
CA GLY A 366 -17.66 19.48 17.73
C GLY A 366 -17.47 20.88 18.31
N ALA A 367 -18.11 21.22 19.43
CA ALA A 367 -17.88 22.49 20.12
C ALA A 367 -16.51 22.53 20.81
N ALA A 368 -16.08 21.42 21.43
CA ALA A 368 -14.76 21.31 22.03
C ALA A 368 -13.64 21.30 20.96
N MET A 369 -13.81 20.57 19.86
CA MET A 369 -12.82 20.55 18.78
C MET A 369 -12.70 21.90 18.07
N THR A 370 -13.81 22.58 17.78
CA THR A 370 -13.76 23.95 17.20
C THR A 370 -13.03 24.94 18.11
N ALA A 371 -13.16 24.82 19.43
CA ALA A 371 -12.40 25.63 20.38
C ALA A 371 -10.88 25.32 20.36
N VAL A 372 -10.50 24.08 20.10
CA VAL A 372 -9.08 23.69 19.89
C VAL A 372 -8.56 24.28 18.58
N LEU A 373 -9.32 24.14 17.49
CA LEU A 373 -8.95 24.70 16.17
C LEU A 373 -8.82 26.22 16.21
N GLU A 374 -9.75 26.92 16.88
CA GLU A 374 -9.70 28.38 17.05
C GLU A 374 -8.42 28.81 17.79
N GLN A 375 -8.07 28.12 18.88
CA GLN A 375 -6.83 28.37 19.61
C GLN A 375 -5.58 28.06 18.79
N ALA A 376 -5.66 27.09 17.87
CA ALA A 376 -4.58 26.73 16.96
C ALA A 376 -4.43 27.68 15.76
N GLY A 377 -5.27 28.73 15.66
CA GLY A 377 -5.21 29.71 14.57
C GLY A 377 -6.12 29.39 13.38
N TYR A 378 -7.05 28.45 13.54
CA TYR A 378 -8.04 28.02 12.54
C TYR A 378 -9.46 28.36 13.02
N PRO A 379 -9.89 29.63 12.98
CA PRO A 379 -11.21 30.04 13.46
C PRO A 379 -12.30 29.59 12.48
N VAL A 380 -12.85 28.39 12.70
CA VAL A 380 -13.90 27.81 11.86
C VAL A 380 -15.12 27.43 12.70
N SER A 381 -16.31 27.52 12.09
CA SER A 381 -17.55 27.04 12.72
C SER A 381 -17.86 25.57 12.41
N GLN A 382 -17.21 25.01 11.39
CA GLN A 382 -17.42 23.66 10.89
C GLN A 382 -16.09 23.07 10.43
N TYR A 383 -15.99 21.76 10.52
CA TYR A 383 -14.89 21.00 9.98
C TYR A 383 -15.42 19.63 9.54
N THR A 384 -14.71 19.01 8.62
CA THR A 384 -14.85 17.58 8.35
C THR A 384 -13.60 16.86 8.82
N TYR A 385 -13.67 15.53 8.91
CA TYR A 385 -12.53 14.72 9.30
C TYR A 385 -12.52 13.42 8.53
N PHE A 386 -11.31 12.89 8.33
CA PHE A 386 -11.04 11.59 7.78
C PHE A 386 -10.29 10.76 8.82
N HIS A 387 -10.63 9.48 8.88
CA HIS A 387 -9.88 8.50 9.64
C HIS A 387 -10.03 7.13 9.01
N SER A 388 -9.02 6.29 9.21
CA SER A 388 -9.03 4.87 8.82
C SER A 388 -8.95 4.00 10.07
N GLU A 389 -9.70 2.89 10.09
CA GLU A 389 -9.65 1.95 11.22
C GLU A 389 -8.23 1.40 11.40
N GLY A 390 -7.78 1.31 12.66
CA GLY A 390 -6.43 0.83 12.99
C GLY A 390 -5.30 1.80 12.64
N SER A 391 -5.54 2.92 11.94
CA SER A 391 -4.52 3.91 11.53
C SER A 391 -3.99 4.80 12.65
N LEU A 392 -4.75 4.93 13.75
CA LEU A 392 -4.49 5.87 14.85
C LEU A 392 -4.28 7.33 14.39
N CYS A 393 -4.58 7.63 13.13
CA CYS A 393 -4.38 8.93 12.51
C CYS A 393 -5.73 9.60 12.33
N LEU A 394 -5.75 10.90 12.59
CA LEU A 394 -6.88 11.77 12.35
C LEU A 394 -6.46 12.89 11.43
N ASP A 395 -7.17 13.04 10.32
CA ASP A 395 -7.03 14.18 9.43
C ASP A 395 -8.28 15.07 9.55
N LEU A 396 -8.10 16.36 9.78
CA LEU A 396 -9.14 17.37 9.92
C LEU A 396 -9.08 18.35 8.75
N PHE A 397 -10.25 18.79 8.29
CA PHE A 397 -10.40 19.78 7.23
C PHE A 397 -11.28 20.92 7.75
N PRO A 398 -10.66 21.99 8.29
CA PRO A 398 -11.39 23.18 8.69
C PRO A 398 -12.12 23.80 7.49
N GLU A 399 -13.44 24.02 7.61
CA GLU A 399 -14.22 24.68 6.55
C GLU A 399 -14.16 26.20 6.73
N ALA A 400 -13.64 26.91 5.73
CA ALA A 400 -13.45 28.35 5.73
C ALA A 400 -14.75 29.16 5.62
#